data_AF-A0A3B1DU81-F1
#
_entry.id   AF-A0A3B1DU81-F1
#
_cell.length_a   1.000
_cell.length_b   1.000
_cell.length_c   1.000
_cell.angle_alpha   90.00
_cell.angle_beta   90.00
_cell.angle_gamma   90.00
#
_symmetry.space_group_name_H-M   'P 1'
#
loop_
_entity.id
_entity.type
_entity.pdbx_description
1 polymer ?
#
loop_
_entity_poly.entity_id
_entity_poly.type
_entity_poly.pdbx_seq_one_letter_code
_entity_poly.pdbx_strand_id
1 'polypeptide(L)'
;MNAIQKLRQLVTEVNKGPASAMQAWPVIARLLPRMPLDQAEVARVCEARDPVGLDVLVTRLEKPGAQQEPKPDPAIAAVTHEEMKAAMHAFNKRLKLTRLNDESRLGGHYTTGGRASQIDAIQPPSEYPPPVWKALVAAGRLRDTGDGFYAPVENKT
;
A
#
# COMPACT_ATOMS: atom_id res chain seq x y z
N MET A 1 29.85 10.69 11.22
CA MET A 1 29.31 9.46 10.61
C MET A 1 27.97 9.17 11.28
N ASN A 2 26.87 9.12 10.53
CA ASN A 2 25.54 8.92 11.09
C ASN A 2 25.40 7.48 11.64
N ALA A 3 24.69 7.29 12.75
CA ALA A 3 24.50 5.98 13.37
C ALA A 3 23.77 4.98 12.44
N ILE A 4 22.85 5.46 11.59
CA ILE A 4 22.17 4.64 10.57
C ILE A 4 23.15 4.20 9.46
N GLN A 5 24.01 5.11 8.99
CA GLN A 5 25.04 4.78 7.99
C GLN A 5 26.02 3.72 8.52
N LYS A 6 26.38 3.80 9.81
CA LYS A 6 27.22 2.80 10.46
C LYS A 6 26.54 1.42 10.53
N LEU A 7 25.23 1.36 10.81
CA LEU A 7 24.47 0.11 10.72
C LEU A 7 24.49 -0.48 9.31
N ARG A 8 24.32 0.36 8.28
CA ARG A 8 24.33 -0.10 6.89
C ARG A 8 25.67 -0.72 6.49
N GLN A 9 26.78 -0.12 6.93
CA GLN A 9 28.10 -0.70 6.76
C GLN A 9 28.24 -2.05 7.48
N LEU A 10 27.76 -2.15 8.72
CA LEU A 10 27.81 -3.41 9.49
C LEU A 10 26.98 -4.52 8.81
N VAL A 11 25.85 -4.20 8.20
CA VAL A 11 25.08 -5.15 7.37
C VAL A 11 25.91 -5.64 6.19
N THR A 12 26.62 -4.74 5.49
CA THR A 12 27.52 -5.14 4.40
C THR A 12 28.63 -6.07 4.90
N GLU A 13 29.22 -5.80 6.07
CA GLU A 13 30.24 -6.66 6.69
C GLU A 13 29.70 -8.04 7.09
N VAL A 14 28.47 -8.10 7.60
CA VAL A 14 27.81 -9.38 7.90
C VAL A 14 27.59 -10.21 6.63
N ASN A 15 27.23 -9.56 5.52
CA ASN A 15 27.01 -10.24 4.23
C ASN A 15 28.30 -10.64 3.49
N LYS A 16 29.46 -10.06 3.82
CA LYS A 16 30.75 -10.41 3.21
C LYS A 16 31.23 -11.81 3.60
N GLY A 17 30.82 -12.32 4.75
CA GLY A 17 31.16 -13.67 5.18
C GLY A 17 31.10 -13.88 6.69
N PRO A 18 31.13 -15.15 7.14
CA PRO A 18 30.89 -15.51 8.54
C PRO A 18 31.93 -14.95 9.52
N ALA A 19 33.20 -14.81 9.10
CA ALA A 19 34.27 -14.26 9.93
C ALA A 19 34.11 -12.75 10.20
N SER A 20 33.69 -11.98 9.20
CA SER A 20 33.38 -10.55 9.33
C SER A 20 32.08 -10.33 10.09
N ALA A 21 31.08 -11.19 9.88
CA ALA A 21 29.83 -11.18 10.63
C ALA A 21 30.06 -11.28 12.14
N MET A 22 30.91 -12.23 12.57
CA MET A 22 31.23 -12.41 13.99
C MET A 22 31.81 -11.15 14.65
N GLN A 23 32.54 -10.32 13.90
CA GLN A 23 33.11 -9.06 14.39
C GLN A 23 32.08 -7.92 14.38
N ALA A 24 31.12 -7.94 13.44
CA ALA A 24 30.09 -6.93 13.30
C ALA A 24 28.95 -7.09 14.33
N TRP A 25 28.53 -8.33 14.65
CA TRP A 25 27.39 -8.62 15.53
C TRP A 25 27.45 -7.99 16.93
N PRO A 26 28.58 -7.97 17.65
CA PRO A 26 28.68 -7.30 18.96
C PRO A 26 28.43 -5.80 18.88
N VAL A 27 28.85 -5.16 17.78
CA VAL A 27 28.64 -3.72 17.55
C VAL A 27 27.16 -3.45 17.25
N ILE A 28 26.55 -4.31 16.42
CA ILE A 28 25.12 -4.27 16.09
C ILE A 28 24.26 -4.40 17.35
N ALA A 29 24.53 -5.41 18.19
CA ALA A 29 23.77 -5.68 19.41
C ALA A 29 23.82 -4.53 20.44
N ARG A 30 24.89 -3.73 20.43
CA ARG A 30 25.01 -2.54 21.30
C ARG A 30 24.32 -1.31 20.69
N LEU A 31 24.18 -1.26 19.37
CA LEU A 31 23.69 -0.09 18.64
C LEU A 31 22.17 -0.15 18.38
N LEU A 32 21.63 -1.31 18.04
CA LEU A 32 20.19 -1.50 17.75
C LEU A 32 19.26 -1.08 18.90
N PRO A 33 19.52 -1.41 20.18
CA PRO A 33 18.64 -1.04 21.29
C PRO A 33 18.58 0.48 21.56
N ARG A 34 19.49 1.27 20.98
CA ARG A 34 19.50 2.73 21.10
C ARG A 34 18.62 3.43 20.07
N MET A 35 18.03 2.67 19.15
CA MET A 35 17.16 3.15 18.08
C MET A 35 15.69 2.95 18.46
N PRO A 36 14.75 3.70 17.86
CA PRO A 36 13.31 3.51 18.08
C PRO A 36 12.81 2.26 17.33
N LEU A 37 13.31 1.09 17.72
CA LEU A 37 12.96 -0.22 17.16
C LEU A 37 12.17 -1.05 18.18
N ASP A 38 11.41 -2.02 17.68
CA ASP A 38 10.77 -3.02 18.53
C ASP A 38 11.86 -3.92 19.16
N GLN A 39 11.95 -3.87 20.49
CA GLN A 39 12.95 -4.59 21.26
C GLN A 39 12.80 -6.12 21.15
N ALA A 40 11.58 -6.63 20.94
CA ALA A 40 11.36 -8.07 20.74
C ALA A 40 11.91 -8.53 19.39
N GLU A 41 11.75 -7.71 18.35
CA GLU A 41 12.29 -7.97 17.02
C GLU A 41 13.82 -7.87 17.02
N VAL A 42 14.39 -6.86 17.70
CA VAL A 42 15.84 -6.69 17.89
C VAL A 42 16.44 -7.88 18.61
N ALA A 43 15.83 -8.37 19.70
CA ALA A 43 16.31 -9.51 20.45
C ALA A 43 16.37 -10.76 19.57
N ARG A 44 15.29 -11.08 18.85
CA ARG A 44 15.22 -12.21 17.93
C ARG A 44 16.33 -12.16 16.86
N VAL A 45 16.52 -11.01 16.23
CA VAL A 45 17.53 -10.84 15.16
C VAL A 45 18.95 -10.99 15.71
N CYS A 46 19.23 -10.45 16.90
CA CYS A 46 20.54 -10.58 17.54
C CYS A 46 20.83 -12.01 17.99
N GLU A 47 19.84 -12.71 18.56
CA GLU A 47 19.97 -14.10 19.01
C GLU A 47 20.16 -15.06 17.84
N ALA A 48 19.33 -14.92 16.80
CA ALA A 48 19.43 -15.74 15.60
C ALA A 48 20.62 -15.37 14.70
N ARG A 49 21.30 -14.24 14.98
CA ARG A 49 22.30 -13.62 14.10
C ARG A 49 21.81 -13.58 12.65
N ASP A 50 20.56 -13.17 12.49
CA ASP A 50 19.86 -13.21 11.22
C ASP A 50 20.25 -12.01 10.35
N PRO A 51 21.06 -12.20 9.28
CA PRO A 51 21.47 -11.09 8.42
C PRO A 51 20.31 -10.47 7.66
N VAL A 52 19.27 -11.26 7.35
CA VAL A 52 18.08 -10.81 6.61
C VAL A 52 17.22 -9.94 7.53
N GLY A 53 16.95 -10.41 8.75
CA GLY A 53 16.23 -9.65 9.76
C GLY A 53 16.91 -8.32 10.11
N LEU A 54 18.25 -8.28 10.12
CA LEU A 54 18.99 -7.05 10.34
C LEU A 54 18.80 -6.02 9.21
N ASP A 55 18.85 -6.45 7.95
CA ASP A 55 18.66 -5.55 6.80
C ASP A 55 17.24 -4.92 6.78
N VAL A 56 16.23 -5.69 7.18
CA VAL A 56 14.84 -5.21 7.33
C VAL A 56 14.75 -4.11 8.40
N LEU A 57 15.39 -4.30 9.55
CA LEU A 57 15.41 -3.30 10.64
C LEU A 57 16.12 -2.01 10.20
N VAL A 58 17.25 -2.12 9.48
CA VAL A 58 17.99 -0.97 8.97
C VAL A 58 17.19 -0.21 7.92
N THR A 59 16.54 -0.91 6.99
CA THR A 59 15.66 -0.31 5.97
C THR A 59 14.51 0.48 6.60
N ARG A 60 13.93 -0.02 7.69
CA ARG A 60 12.88 0.67 8.45
C ARG A 60 13.39 1.97 9.09
N LEU A 61 14.61 1.96 9.64
CA LEU A 61 15.23 3.15 10.24
C LEU A 61 15.65 4.20 9.19
N GLU A 62 16.09 3.78 8.01
CA GLU A 62 16.45 4.69 6.92
C GLU A 62 15.22 5.43 6.35
N LYS A 63 14.03 4.83 6.44
CA LYS A 63 12.77 5.41 5.97
C LYS A 63 11.77 5.58 7.11
N PRO A 64 11.91 6.60 7.99
CA PRO A 64 10.99 6.83 9.10
C PRO A 64 9.56 7.24 8.70
N GLY A 65 9.21 7.21 7.41
CA GLY A 65 7.85 7.39 6.88
C GLY A 65 7.37 6.25 5.96
N ALA A 66 8.21 5.23 5.71
CA ALA A 66 7.75 3.98 5.11
C ALA A 66 7.34 3.05 6.26
N GLN A 67 6.26 3.43 6.95
CA GLN A 67 5.37 2.43 7.52
C GLN A 67 5.18 1.38 6.43
N GLN A 68 5.58 0.14 6.76
CA GLN A 68 5.25 -1.09 6.07
C GLN A 68 4.43 -0.84 4.80
N GLU A 69 4.99 -1.11 3.61
CA GLU A 69 4.10 -1.54 2.54
C GLU A 69 3.23 -2.61 3.19
N PRO A 70 1.90 -2.41 3.28
CA PRO A 70 1.05 -3.44 3.80
C PRO A 70 1.37 -4.62 2.90
N LYS A 71 1.88 -5.71 3.48
CA LYS A 71 1.85 -7.01 2.81
C LYS A 71 0.53 -7.01 2.06
N PRO A 72 0.51 -7.08 0.71
CA PRO A 72 -0.76 -7.22 0.05
C PRO A 72 -1.39 -8.42 0.76
N ASP A 73 -2.57 -8.21 1.36
CA ASP A 73 -3.36 -9.32 1.86
C ASP A 73 -3.25 -10.42 0.79
N PRO A 74 -2.96 -11.68 1.14
CA PRO A 74 -2.85 -12.72 0.12
C PRO A 74 -4.09 -12.76 -0.79
N ALA A 75 -5.23 -12.24 -0.31
CA ALA A 75 -6.44 -11.99 -1.09
C ALA A 75 -6.33 -10.89 -2.18
N ILE A 76 -5.49 -9.86 -2.03
CA ILE A 76 -5.21 -8.82 -3.04
C ILE A 76 -4.21 -9.37 -4.09
N ALA A 77 -3.19 -10.12 -3.65
CA ALA A 77 -2.21 -10.71 -4.55
C ALA A 77 -2.77 -11.87 -5.40
N ALA A 78 -3.83 -12.53 -4.92
CA ALA A 78 -4.52 -13.59 -5.66
C ALA A 78 -5.49 -13.06 -6.73
N VAL A 79 -5.78 -11.76 -6.76
CA VAL A 79 -6.69 -11.20 -7.76
C VAL A 79 -6.05 -11.27 -9.13
N THR A 80 -6.70 -11.96 -10.05
CA THR A 80 -6.23 -12.07 -11.43
C THR A 80 -6.52 -10.79 -12.22
N HIS A 81 -5.71 -10.55 -13.26
CA HIS A 81 -5.94 -9.41 -14.16
C HIS A 81 -7.31 -9.48 -14.87
N GLU A 82 -7.82 -10.69 -15.10
CA GLU A 82 -9.16 -10.89 -15.66
C GLU A 82 -10.27 -10.42 -14.71
N GLU A 83 -10.17 -10.76 -13.43
CA GLU A 83 -11.11 -10.29 -12.39
C GLU A 83 -11.07 -8.77 -12.25
N MET A 84 -9.88 -8.16 -12.26
CA MET A 84 -9.74 -6.70 -12.25
C MET A 84 -10.41 -6.05 -13.47
N LYS A 85 -10.25 -6.65 -14.66
CA LYS A 85 -10.88 -6.14 -15.89
C LYS A 85 -12.40 -6.26 -15.82
N ALA A 86 -12.91 -7.42 -15.41
CA ALA A 86 -14.35 -7.67 -15.27
C ALA A 86 -14.99 -6.71 -14.26
N ALA A 87 -14.37 -6.54 -13.08
CA ALA A 87 -14.81 -5.58 -12.06
C ALA A 87 -14.84 -4.14 -12.59
N MET A 88 -13.82 -3.73 -13.35
CA MET A 88 -13.78 -2.41 -13.98
C MET A 88 -14.92 -2.20 -14.99
N HIS A 89 -15.26 -3.23 -15.78
CA HIS A 89 -16.39 -3.15 -16.70
C HIS A 89 -17.72 -3.01 -15.95
N ALA A 90 -17.92 -3.78 -14.88
CA ALA A 90 -19.12 -3.69 -14.04
C ALA A 90 -19.24 -2.31 -13.36
N PHE A 91 -18.13 -1.80 -12.82
CA PHE A 91 -18.04 -0.47 -12.22
C PHE A 91 -18.41 0.64 -13.21
N ASN A 92 -17.80 0.63 -14.40
CA ASN A 92 -18.10 1.62 -15.44
C ASN A 92 -19.57 1.57 -15.90
N LYS A 93 -20.15 0.36 -15.99
CA LYS A 93 -21.56 0.17 -16.34
C LYS A 93 -22.47 0.77 -15.26
N ARG A 94 -22.16 0.52 -13.99
CA ARG A 94 -22.90 1.06 -12.83
C ARG A 94 -22.76 2.58 -12.76
N LEU A 95 -21.56 3.12 -12.95
CA LEU A 95 -21.28 4.56 -12.93
C LEU A 95 -22.09 5.30 -14.01
N LYS A 96 -22.11 4.77 -15.24
CA LYS A 96 -22.92 5.33 -16.33
C LYS A 96 -24.42 5.31 -16.01
N LEU A 97 -24.91 4.19 -15.47
CA LEU A 97 -26.33 4.06 -15.11
C LEU A 97 -26.71 5.01 -13.97
N THR A 98 -25.86 5.15 -12.95
CA THR A 98 -26.08 6.07 -11.83
C THR A 98 -26.09 7.52 -12.30
N ARG A 99 -25.14 7.92 -13.18
CA ARG A 99 -25.11 9.26 -13.80
C ARG A 99 -26.39 9.54 -14.59
N LEU A 100 -26.81 8.61 -15.46
CA LEU A 100 -28.04 8.76 -16.24
C LEU A 100 -29.29 8.90 -15.36
N ASN A 101 -29.35 8.16 -14.24
CA ASN A 101 -30.47 8.23 -13.30
C ASN A 101 -30.52 9.57 -12.55
N ASP A 102 -29.36 10.14 -12.22
CA ASP A 102 -29.25 11.46 -11.61
C ASP A 102 -29.69 12.57 -12.59
N GLU A 103 -29.19 12.53 -13.82
CA GLU A 103 -29.61 13.44 -14.91
C GLU A 103 -31.13 13.35 -15.17
N SER A 104 -31.70 12.14 -15.12
CA SER A 104 -33.14 11.93 -15.32
C SER A 104 -33.99 12.47 -14.17
N ARG A 105 -33.52 12.42 -12.92
CA ARG A 105 -34.25 12.95 -11.75
C ARG A 105 -34.20 14.48 -11.69
N LEU A 106 -33.18 15.11 -12.27
CA LEU A 106 -33.05 16.56 -12.36
C LEU A 106 -34.02 17.21 -13.37
N GLY A 107 -34.71 16.43 -14.20
CA GLY A 107 -35.70 16.92 -15.18
C GLY A 107 -37.06 17.33 -14.61
N GLY A 108 -37.28 17.26 -13.30
CA GLY A 108 -38.61 17.38 -12.69
C GLY A 108 -39.01 18.74 -12.10
N HIS A 109 -38.09 19.63 -11.73
CA HIS A 109 -38.48 20.89 -11.09
C HIS A 109 -37.40 22.00 -11.18
N TYR A 110 -37.81 23.17 -11.69
CA TYR A 110 -37.18 24.50 -11.59
C TYR A 110 -35.77 24.73 -12.19
N THR A 111 -35.76 25.32 -13.40
CA THR A 111 -34.90 26.43 -13.86
C THR A 111 -33.50 26.62 -13.24
N THR A 112 -32.58 25.66 -13.38
CA THR A 112 -31.14 25.98 -13.33
C THR A 112 -30.42 25.27 -14.48
N GLY A 113 -29.72 26.04 -15.30
CA GLY A 113 -29.13 25.59 -16.55
C GLY A 113 -28.07 24.50 -16.37
N GLY A 114 -28.17 23.44 -17.18
CA GLY A 114 -27.04 22.69 -17.73
C GLY A 114 -25.95 22.22 -16.78
N ARG A 115 -26.26 21.78 -15.55
CA ARG A 115 -25.25 21.17 -14.68
C ARG A 115 -25.11 19.68 -15.02
N ALA A 116 -23.97 19.32 -15.59
CA ALA A 116 -23.51 17.94 -15.69
C ALA A 116 -23.50 17.29 -14.30
N SER A 117 -23.99 16.05 -14.18
CA SER A 117 -24.03 15.31 -12.93
C SER A 117 -22.63 15.24 -12.28
N GLN A 118 -22.54 15.68 -11.02
CA GLN A 118 -21.30 15.68 -10.22
C GLN A 118 -21.01 14.29 -9.58
N ILE A 119 -21.63 13.22 -10.07
CA ILE A 119 -21.44 11.88 -9.52
C ILE A 119 -20.15 11.29 -10.09
N ASP A 120 -19.07 11.48 -9.34
CA ASP A 120 -17.74 10.96 -9.66
C ASP A 120 -17.31 9.78 -8.79
N ALA A 121 -18.07 9.47 -7.73
CA ALA A 121 -17.83 8.30 -6.88
C ALA A 121 -19.12 7.48 -6.69
N ILE A 122 -19.01 6.16 -6.75
CA ILE A 122 -20.12 5.24 -6.50
C ILE A 122 -19.69 4.11 -5.58
N GLN A 123 -20.67 3.54 -4.86
CA GLN A 123 -20.47 2.27 -4.18
C GLN A 123 -20.28 1.17 -5.22
N PRO A 124 -19.24 0.32 -5.09
CA PRO A 124 -18.96 -0.71 -6.06
C PRO A 124 -20.03 -1.81 -5.98
N PRO A 125 -20.28 -2.53 -7.09
CA PRO A 125 -21.21 -3.65 -7.08
C PRO A 125 -20.73 -4.78 -6.16
N SER A 126 -21.65 -5.36 -5.39
CA SER A 126 -21.40 -6.47 -4.46
C SER A 126 -21.01 -7.79 -5.14
N GLU A 127 -21.03 -7.82 -6.47
CA GLU A 127 -20.65 -8.98 -7.31
C GLU A 127 -19.15 -9.29 -7.24
N TYR A 128 -18.31 -8.31 -6.85
CA TYR A 128 -16.88 -8.48 -6.70
C TYR A 128 -16.45 -8.18 -5.26
N PRO A 129 -15.55 -9.00 -4.69
CA PRO A 129 -15.16 -8.85 -3.30
C PRO A 129 -14.29 -7.60 -3.09
N PRO A 130 -14.26 -7.03 -1.87
CA PRO A 130 -13.45 -5.85 -1.51
C PRO A 130 -11.97 -5.88 -1.96
N PRO A 131 -11.25 -7.01 -1.93
CA PRO A 131 -9.86 -7.09 -2.37
C PRO A 131 -9.65 -6.69 -3.84
N VAL A 132 -10.61 -6.97 -4.73
CA VAL A 132 -10.53 -6.63 -6.16
C VAL A 132 -10.54 -5.12 -6.35
N TRP A 133 -11.39 -4.42 -5.59
CA TRP A 133 -11.47 -2.96 -5.60
C TRP A 133 -10.20 -2.32 -5.05
N LYS A 134 -9.65 -2.86 -3.95
CA LYS A 134 -8.36 -2.43 -3.40
C LYS A 134 -7.21 -2.67 -4.38
N ALA A 135 -7.19 -3.80 -5.10
CA ALA A 135 -6.21 -4.09 -6.13
C ALA A 135 -6.28 -3.07 -7.29
N LEU A 136 -7.49 -2.66 -7.69
CA LEU A 136 -7.70 -1.62 -8.71
C LEU A 136 -7.22 -0.23 -8.24
N VAL A 137 -7.36 0.08 -6.95
CA VAL A 137 -6.81 1.30 -6.36
C VAL A 137 -5.29 1.26 -6.32
N ALA A 138 -4.71 0.15 -5.88
CA ALA A 138 -3.26 -0.07 -5.89
C ALA A 138 -2.66 0.01 -7.30
N ALA A 139 -3.41 -0.47 -8.31
CA ALA A 139 -3.04 -0.37 -9.72
C ALA A 139 -3.25 1.03 -10.33
N GLY A 140 -3.72 2.02 -9.56
CA GLY A 140 -3.96 3.39 -10.03
C GLY A 140 -5.12 3.53 -11.01
N ARG A 141 -6.01 2.54 -11.10
CA ARG A 141 -7.18 2.58 -11.99
C ARG A 141 -8.40 3.22 -11.31
N LEU A 142 -8.51 3.04 -10.01
CA LEU A 142 -9.54 3.64 -9.16
C LEU A 142 -8.90 4.43 -8.01
N ARG A 143 -9.68 5.32 -7.42
CA ARG A 143 -9.36 6.06 -6.21
C ARG A 143 -10.40 5.72 -5.15
N ASP A 144 -9.95 5.36 -3.97
CA ASP A 144 -10.80 5.25 -2.78
C ASP A 144 -11.13 6.68 -2.28
N THR A 145 -12.42 7.00 -2.17
CA THR A 145 -12.88 8.32 -1.71
C THR A 145 -13.27 8.35 -0.23
N GLY A 146 -13.12 7.23 0.48
CA GLY A 146 -13.65 7.01 1.83
C GLY A 146 -15.03 6.36 1.81
N ASP A 147 -15.44 5.81 2.97
CA ASP A 147 -16.78 5.24 3.23
C ASP A 147 -17.22 4.09 2.29
N GLY A 148 -16.25 3.42 1.64
CA GLY A 148 -16.53 2.33 0.70
C GLY A 148 -16.95 2.80 -0.70
N PHE A 149 -16.75 4.08 -1.02
CA PHE A 149 -16.96 4.64 -2.34
C PHE A 149 -15.65 4.66 -3.14
N TYR A 150 -15.77 4.41 -4.44
CA TYR A 150 -14.65 4.46 -5.37
C TYR A 150 -14.97 5.40 -6.52
N ALA A 151 -13.96 6.15 -6.94
CA ALA A 151 -14.00 7.03 -8.10
C ALA A 151 -13.00 6.53 -9.15
N PRO A 152 -13.29 6.64 -10.46
CA PRO A 152 -12.27 6.45 -11.47
C PRO A 152 -11.20 7.53 -11.33
N VAL A 153 -9.92 7.16 -11.48
CA VAL A 153 -8.86 8.16 -11.60
C VAL A 153 -9.05 8.85 -12.95
N GLU A 154 -9.45 10.13 -12.93
CA GLU A 154 -9.55 10.97 -14.12
C GLU A 154 -8.15 11.12 -14.74
N ASN A 155 -7.79 10.21 -15.63
CA ASN A 155 -6.65 10.40 -16.51
C ASN A 155 -7.07 11.44 -17.56
N LYS A 156 -6.89 12.72 -17.21
CA LYS A 156 -6.80 13.79 -18.21
C LYS A 156 -5.69 13.42 -19.18
N THR A 157 -6.09 13.00 -20.38
CA THR A 157 -5.22 12.96 -21.57
C THR A 157 -5.28 14.31 -22.24
#